data_AF-A0A7V2X8V7-F1
#
_entry.id   AF-A0A7V2X8V7-F1
#
_cell.length_a   1.000
_cell.length_b   1.000
_cell.length_c   1.000
_cell.angle_alpha   90.00
_cell.angle_beta   90.00
_cell.angle_gamma   90.00
#
_symmetry.space_group_name_H-M   'P 1'
#
loop_
_entity.id
_entity.type
_entity.pdbx_description
1 polymer ?
#
loop_
_entity_poly.entity_id
_entity_poly.type
_entity_poly.pdbx_seq_one_letter_code
_entity_poly.pdbx_strand_id
1 'polypeptide(L)'
;MHAHFLREVALIKDLIARQGMMVHENFVMAMEAFIDGDAALGKRVLEIESEVDSSEVSIEEECLKTIALYQPVADDLRLLISVIRANHNLERIGDQAARVARFAGLVLPQSLEPLRLMVRNLGALTSMMIYRAVHSLVERTGDEALLIWHVDRLVDRLHDETALRIQREVTENPAAVTDLFTALDAINRIERSADHAANIAKAVLYLVLGHIVRHHRKKTLRELPLPKVRILFVDDRDAGAARMAQAWVNHAHGDRFVAESAALSPADPNPLVAPVMAELGADITAYAPRGLREYFESERPLDFVIVLGNPDLLDALPNLPGTACLAWSHPDPNVGPDFADSTDALRGYRDTLTGVLDRWVKMLLR
;
A
#
# COMPACT_ATOMS: atom_id res chain seq x y z
N MET A 1 19.48 25.83 27.87
CA MET A 1 18.65 26.21 26.72
C MET A 1 18.58 25.09 25.69
N HIS A 2 19.69 24.62 25.11
CA HIS A 2 19.69 23.54 24.11
C HIS A 2 19.05 22.22 24.59
N ALA A 3 19.34 21.77 25.83
CA ALA A 3 18.71 20.57 26.39
C ALA A 3 17.18 20.68 26.59
N HIS A 4 16.65 21.90 26.76
CA HIS A 4 15.20 22.09 26.84
C HIS A 4 14.58 22.02 25.44
N PHE A 5 15.19 22.68 24.46
CA PHE A 5 14.77 22.58 23.06
C PHE A 5 14.72 21.12 22.55
N LEU A 6 15.76 20.33 22.83
CA LEU A 6 15.78 18.91 22.42
C LEU A 6 14.65 18.10 23.07
N ARG A 7 14.24 18.44 24.30
CA ARG A 7 13.08 17.81 24.95
C ARG A 7 11.77 18.18 24.28
N GLU A 8 11.57 19.43 23.90
CA GLU A 8 10.36 19.84 23.17
C GLU A 8 10.30 19.17 21.79
N VAL A 9 11.43 19.06 21.09
CA VAL A 9 11.49 18.32 19.81
C VAL A 9 11.15 16.85 20.00
N ALA A 10 11.65 16.21 21.06
CA ALA A 10 11.32 14.81 21.36
C ALA A 10 9.83 14.63 21.69
N LEU A 11 9.24 15.56 22.44
CA LEU A 11 7.80 15.58 22.72
C LEU A 11 6.99 15.70 21.42
N ILE A 12 7.32 16.66 20.56
CA ILE A 12 6.63 16.86 19.27
C ILE A 12 6.73 15.61 18.39
N LYS A 13 7.90 14.94 18.36
CA LYS A 13 8.08 13.67 17.63
C LYS A 13 7.20 12.55 18.18
N ASP A 14 7.07 12.44 19.49
CA ASP A 14 6.20 11.44 20.13
C ASP A 14 4.72 11.74 19.86
N LEU A 15 4.30 13.00 19.94
CA LEU A 15 2.93 13.41 19.62
C LEU A 15 2.56 13.11 18.16
N ILE A 16 3.40 13.50 17.19
CA ILE A 16 3.11 13.25 15.76
C ILE A 16 3.15 11.75 15.43
N ALA A 17 4.00 10.96 16.09
CA ALA A 17 4.03 9.51 15.92
C ALA A 17 2.72 8.86 16.42
N ARG A 18 2.22 9.29 17.58
CA ARG A 18 0.95 8.81 18.15
C ARG A 18 -0.25 9.18 17.29
N GLN A 19 -0.34 10.45 16.85
CA GLN A 19 -1.40 10.88 15.93
C GLN A 19 -1.33 10.10 14.62
N GLY A 20 -0.13 9.93 14.06
CA GLY A 20 0.05 9.18 12.82
C GLY A 20 -0.39 7.73 12.93
N MET A 21 -0.10 7.05 14.04
CA MET A 21 -0.60 5.70 14.28
C MET A 21 -2.12 5.67 14.43
N MET A 22 -2.69 6.59 15.19
CA MET A 22 -4.14 6.74 15.35
C MET A 22 -4.83 6.94 13.99
N VAL A 23 -4.33 7.83 13.15
CA VAL A 23 -4.86 8.08 11.80
C VAL A 23 -4.73 6.85 10.90
N HIS A 24 -3.60 6.15 10.95
CA HIS A 24 -3.39 4.91 10.20
C HIS A 24 -4.39 3.82 10.61
N GLU A 25 -4.52 3.54 11.92
CA GLU A 25 -5.47 2.57 12.46
C GLU A 25 -6.91 2.95 12.12
N ASN A 26 -7.25 4.25 12.24
CA ASN A 26 -8.58 4.74 11.91
C ASN A 26 -8.91 4.58 10.41
N PHE A 27 -7.93 4.78 9.53
CA PHE A 27 -8.07 4.54 8.10
C PHE A 27 -8.29 3.04 7.79
N VAL A 28 -7.49 2.15 8.38
CA VAL A 28 -7.66 0.69 8.23
C VAL A 28 -9.05 0.26 8.71
N MET A 29 -9.48 0.78 9.87
CA MET A 29 -10.81 0.54 10.43
C MET A 29 -11.93 1.04 9.51
N ALA A 30 -11.76 2.20 8.87
CA ALA A 30 -12.73 2.73 7.91
C ALA A 30 -12.84 1.86 6.66
N MET A 31 -11.71 1.32 6.19
CA MET A 31 -11.69 0.37 5.06
C MET A 31 -12.41 -0.92 5.39
N GLU A 32 -12.14 -1.52 6.55
CA GLU A 32 -12.82 -2.73 7.04
C GLU A 32 -14.32 -2.48 7.19
N ALA A 33 -14.71 -1.36 7.81
CA ALA A 33 -16.12 -1.00 8.01
C ALA A 33 -16.88 -0.85 6.69
N PHE A 34 -16.21 -0.30 5.67
CA PHE A 34 -16.80 -0.12 4.36
C PHE A 34 -16.86 -1.42 3.55
N ILE A 35 -15.79 -2.22 3.55
CA ILE A 35 -15.70 -3.47 2.77
C ILE A 35 -16.66 -4.52 3.33
N ASP A 36 -16.74 -4.65 4.65
CA ASP A 36 -17.53 -5.68 5.33
C ASP A 36 -18.95 -5.20 5.69
N GLY A 37 -19.24 -3.91 5.48
CA GLY A 37 -20.53 -3.31 5.84
C GLY A 37 -20.76 -3.21 7.35
N ASP A 38 -19.70 -3.14 8.17
CA ASP A 38 -19.81 -3.05 9.63
C ASP A 38 -20.10 -1.60 10.09
N ALA A 39 -21.38 -1.30 10.30
CA ALA A 39 -21.83 0.01 10.80
C ALA A 39 -21.33 0.34 12.22
N ALA A 40 -21.08 -0.65 13.08
CA ALA A 40 -20.57 -0.41 14.42
C ALA A 40 -19.10 0.01 14.37
N LEU A 41 -18.31 -0.64 13.50
CA LEU A 41 -16.95 -0.24 13.18
C LEU A 41 -16.92 1.18 12.59
N GLY A 42 -17.83 1.47 11.64
CA GLY A 42 -17.95 2.80 11.05
C GLY A 42 -18.25 3.91 12.07
N LYS A 43 -19.07 3.64 13.10
CA LYS A 43 -19.32 4.60 14.18
C LYS A 43 -18.05 4.87 15.00
N ARG A 44 -17.26 3.84 15.32
CA ARG A 44 -15.99 4.00 16.04
C ARG A 44 -15.01 4.90 15.29
N VAL A 45 -14.98 4.80 13.96
CA VAL A 45 -14.12 5.67 13.13
C VAL A 45 -14.43 7.15 13.33
N LEU A 46 -15.73 7.48 13.44
CA LEU A 46 -16.19 8.86 13.67
C LEU A 46 -15.85 9.37 15.07
N GLU A 47 -15.79 8.48 16.06
CA GLU A 47 -15.38 8.84 17.43
C GLU A 47 -13.88 9.17 17.47
N ILE A 48 -13.04 8.34 16.82
CA ILE A 48 -11.58 8.54 16.74
C ILE A 48 -11.22 9.82 15.97
N GLU A 49 -11.98 10.19 14.94
CA GLU A 49 -11.70 11.41 14.16
C GLU A 49 -11.70 12.68 15.03
N SER A 50 -12.59 12.76 16.02
CA SER A 50 -12.60 13.89 16.98
C SER A 50 -11.34 13.97 17.86
N GLU A 51 -10.70 12.82 18.12
CA GLU A 51 -9.41 12.76 18.83
C GLU A 51 -8.26 13.24 17.93
N VAL A 52 -8.31 12.92 16.63
CA VAL A 52 -7.34 13.39 15.63
C VAL A 52 -7.36 14.91 15.53
N ASP A 53 -8.55 15.52 15.47
CA ASP A 53 -8.73 16.99 15.46
C ASP A 53 -8.10 17.65 16.70
N SER A 54 -8.36 17.08 17.88
CA SER A 54 -7.81 17.60 19.13
C SER A 54 -6.28 17.47 19.19
N SER A 55 -5.75 16.37 18.64
CA SER A 55 -4.32 16.15 18.50
C SER A 55 -3.68 17.14 17.51
N GLU A 56 -4.39 17.52 16.44
CA GLU A 56 -3.89 18.45 15.42
C GLU A 56 -3.58 19.82 16.04
N VAL A 57 -4.53 20.37 16.78
CA VAL A 57 -4.37 21.64 17.49
C VAL A 57 -3.21 21.58 18.49
N SER A 58 -3.16 20.51 19.30
CA SER A 58 -2.11 20.37 20.33
C SER A 58 -0.70 20.31 19.73
N ILE A 59 -0.52 19.57 18.63
CA ILE A 59 0.79 19.46 17.95
C ILE A 59 1.20 20.81 17.33
N GLU A 60 0.26 21.51 16.71
CA GLU A 60 0.54 22.81 16.10
C GLU A 60 0.94 23.85 17.17
N GLU A 61 0.23 23.91 18.29
CA GLU A 61 0.55 24.80 19.41
C GLU A 61 1.96 24.54 19.98
N GLU A 62 2.33 23.27 20.20
CA GLU A 62 3.67 22.93 20.71
C GLU A 62 4.77 23.25 19.69
N CYS A 63 4.52 23.08 18.39
CA CYS A 63 5.46 23.51 17.35
C CYS A 63 5.66 25.03 17.37
N LEU A 64 4.57 25.81 17.38
CA LEU A 64 4.63 27.28 17.37
C LEU A 64 5.30 27.82 18.63
N LYS A 65 4.98 27.26 19.81
CA LYS A 65 5.62 27.58 21.08
C LYS A 65 7.12 27.29 21.04
N THR A 66 7.52 26.13 20.51
CA THR A 66 8.94 25.77 20.37
C THR A 66 9.68 26.74 19.44
N ILE A 67 9.07 27.13 18.31
CA ILE A 67 9.65 28.12 17.40
C ILE A 67 9.83 29.47 18.10
N ALA A 68 8.79 29.95 18.80
CA ALA A 68 8.79 31.26 19.44
C ALA A 68 9.81 31.35 20.60
N LEU A 69 9.94 30.29 21.40
CA LEU A 69 10.80 30.27 22.58
C LEU A 69 12.29 30.08 22.24
N TYR A 70 12.59 29.25 21.24
CA TYR A 70 13.97 28.82 20.98
C TYR A 70 14.57 29.37 19.68
N GLN A 71 13.75 29.95 18.80
CA GLN A 71 14.19 30.53 17.52
C GLN A 71 15.11 29.59 16.71
N PRO A 72 14.69 28.33 16.47
CA PRO A 72 15.52 27.35 15.78
C PRO A 72 15.83 27.81 14.34
N VAL A 73 16.97 27.36 13.82
CA VAL A 73 17.45 27.67 12.47
C VAL A 73 17.73 26.40 11.69
N ALA A 74 17.88 26.54 10.37
CA ALA A 74 18.28 25.45 9.47
C ALA A 74 17.45 24.16 9.70
N ASP A 75 18.11 23.06 10.04
CA ASP A 75 17.50 21.72 10.14
C ASP A 75 16.39 21.63 11.18
N ASP A 76 16.55 22.32 12.31
CA ASP A 76 15.58 22.33 13.40
C ASP A 76 14.29 23.05 13.00
N LEU A 77 14.42 24.20 12.33
CA LEU A 77 13.27 24.91 11.78
C LEU A 77 12.60 24.09 10.68
N ARG A 78 13.38 23.44 9.80
CA ARG A 78 12.83 22.57 8.75
C ARG A 78 12.05 21.40 9.34
N LEU A 79 12.53 20.80 10.43
CA LEU A 79 11.80 19.75 11.13
C LEU A 79 10.43 20.26 11.59
N LEU A 80 10.39 21.34 12.37
CA LEU A 80 9.14 21.85 12.94
C LEU A 80 8.13 22.24 11.85
N ILE A 81 8.59 22.88 10.77
CA ILE A 81 7.73 23.19 9.62
C ILE A 81 7.24 21.94 8.89
N SER A 82 8.07 20.89 8.81
CA SER A 82 7.67 19.62 8.20
C SER A 82 6.65 18.89 9.07
N VAL A 83 6.78 18.96 10.40
CA VAL A 83 5.79 18.42 11.34
C VAL A 83 4.46 19.16 11.24
N ILE A 84 4.44 20.49 11.23
CA ILE A 84 3.19 21.27 11.05
C ILE A 84 2.48 20.88 9.76
N ARG A 85 3.23 20.76 8.65
CA ARG A 85 2.64 20.32 7.37
C ARG A 85 2.12 18.89 7.42
N ALA A 86 2.84 17.99 8.07
CA ALA A 86 2.44 16.60 8.18
C ALA A 86 1.19 16.45 9.06
N ASN A 87 1.15 17.16 10.19
CA ASN A 87 0.02 17.25 11.12
C ASN A 87 -1.27 17.62 10.40
N HIS A 88 -1.25 18.68 9.59
CA HIS A 88 -2.40 19.06 8.77
C HIS A 88 -2.81 17.96 7.78
N ASN A 89 -1.85 17.29 7.11
CA ASN A 89 -2.20 16.21 6.18
C ASN A 89 -2.74 14.96 6.89
N LEU A 90 -2.34 14.70 8.14
CA LEU A 90 -2.86 13.60 8.96
C LEU A 90 -4.31 13.85 9.37
N GLU A 91 -4.66 15.07 9.78
CA GLU A 91 -6.06 15.47 10.02
C GLU A 91 -6.90 15.23 8.77
N ARG A 92 -6.43 15.70 7.60
CA ARG A 92 -7.12 15.49 6.33
C ARG A 92 -7.34 14.02 5.97
N ILE A 93 -6.41 13.13 6.32
CA ILE A 93 -6.56 11.68 6.15
C ILE A 93 -7.64 11.14 7.09
N GLY A 94 -7.66 11.57 8.36
CA GLY A 94 -8.69 11.21 9.32
C GLY A 94 -10.09 11.64 8.85
N ASP A 95 -10.19 12.86 8.36
CA ASP A 95 -11.38 13.49 7.78
C ASP A 95 -11.87 12.74 6.50
N GLN A 96 -10.95 12.26 5.65
CA GLN A 96 -11.30 11.35 4.55
C GLN A 96 -11.75 9.97 5.03
N ALA A 97 -11.07 9.38 6.03
CA ALA A 97 -11.42 8.08 6.60
C ALA A 97 -12.83 8.10 7.22
N ALA A 98 -13.17 9.16 7.96
CA ALA A 98 -14.51 9.38 8.50
C ALA A 98 -15.58 9.42 7.39
N ARG A 99 -15.27 9.99 6.21
CA ARG A 99 -16.20 10.00 5.06
C ARG A 99 -16.38 8.62 4.44
N VAL A 100 -15.33 7.80 4.38
CA VAL A 100 -15.43 6.38 3.95
C VAL A 100 -16.31 5.62 4.93
N ALA A 101 -16.08 5.77 6.24
CA ALA A 101 -16.82 5.08 7.28
C ALA A 101 -18.32 5.44 7.34
N ARG A 102 -18.74 6.59 6.83
CA ARG A 102 -20.18 6.93 6.70
C ARG A 102 -20.93 6.01 5.73
N PHE A 103 -20.21 5.32 4.85
CA PHE A 103 -20.77 4.33 3.94
C PHE A 103 -20.82 2.92 4.56
N ALA A 104 -20.29 2.73 5.78
CA ALA A 104 -20.43 1.48 6.50
C ALA A 104 -21.91 1.14 6.76
N GLY A 105 -22.25 -0.14 6.68
CA GLY A 105 -23.64 -0.63 6.71
C GLY A 105 -24.27 -0.81 5.32
N LEU A 106 -23.63 -0.32 4.25
CA LEU A 106 -23.97 -0.68 2.88
C LEU A 106 -23.22 -1.97 2.52
N VAL A 107 -23.95 -2.98 2.08
CA VAL A 107 -23.37 -4.27 1.66
C VAL A 107 -23.37 -4.29 0.14
N LEU A 108 -22.17 -4.25 -0.46
CA LEU A 108 -22.04 -4.44 -1.89
C LEU A 108 -22.52 -5.85 -2.26
N PRO A 109 -23.41 -5.99 -3.27
CA PRO A 109 -23.85 -7.30 -3.74
C PRO A 109 -22.68 -8.24 -4.07
N GLN A 110 -22.88 -9.54 -3.91
CA GLN A 110 -21.86 -10.55 -4.29
C GLN A 110 -21.47 -10.46 -5.77
N SER A 111 -22.36 -10.00 -6.64
CA SER A 111 -22.06 -9.77 -8.06
C SER A 111 -20.94 -8.73 -8.28
N LEU A 112 -20.63 -7.91 -7.28
CA LEU A 112 -19.57 -6.90 -7.30
C LEU A 112 -18.27 -7.37 -6.61
N GLU A 113 -18.09 -8.67 -6.39
CA GLU A 113 -16.86 -9.21 -5.77
C GLU A 113 -15.56 -8.72 -6.45
N PRO A 114 -15.45 -8.70 -7.81
CA PRO A 114 -14.24 -8.18 -8.45
C PRO A 114 -13.99 -6.70 -8.13
N LEU A 115 -15.05 -5.90 -8.00
CA LEU A 115 -14.94 -4.50 -7.63
C LEU A 115 -14.49 -4.35 -6.18
N ARG A 116 -15.05 -5.17 -5.26
CA ARG A 116 -14.66 -5.16 -3.84
C ARG A 116 -13.16 -5.44 -3.66
N LEU A 117 -12.62 -6.38 -4.44
CA LEU A 117 -11.18 -6.67 -4.45
C LEU A 117 -10.33 -5.49 -4.93
N MET A 118 -10.76 -4.78 -5.99
CA MET A 118 -10.07 -3.58 -6.47
C MET A 118 -10.03 -2.49 -5.41
N VAL A 119 -11.16 -2.26 -4.71
CA VAL A 119 -11.25 -1.33 -3.57
C VAL A 119 -10.32 -1.76 -2.43
N ARG A 120 -10.29 -3.04 -2.07
CA ARG A 120 -9.41 -3.59 -1.03
C ARG A 120 -7.93 -3.35 -1.37
N ASN A 121 -7.53 -3.59 -2.62
CA ASN A 121 -6.17 -3.32 -3.10
C ASN A 121 -5.82 -1.82 -3.06
N LEU A 122 -6.76 -0.94 -3.43
CA LEU A 122 -6.56 0.50 -3.35
C LEU A 122 -6.36 0.96 -1.90
N GLY A 123 -7.20 0.47 -0.98
CA GLY A 123 -7.06 0.73 0.45
C GLY A 123 -5.74 0.22 1.03
N ALA A 124 -5.28 -0.97 0.63
CA ALA A 124 -4.01 -1.54 1.10
C ALA A 124 -2.79 -0.69 0.68
N LEU A 125 -2.78 -0.16 -0.54
CA LEU A 125 -1.73 0.77 -0.99
C LEU A 125 -1.76 2.07 -0.19
N THR A 126 -2.94 2.65 0.00
CA THR A 126 -3.11 3.88 0.77
C THR A 126 -2.70 3.70 2.23
N SER A 127 -3.09 2.59 2.88
CA SER A 127 -2.68 2.27 4.26
C SER A 127 -1.16 2.17 4.38
N MET A 128 -0.49 1.47 3.46
CA MET A 128 0.98 1.43 3.41
C MET A 128 1.59 2.84 3.29
N MET A 129 1.05 3.69 2.40
CA MET A 129 1.55 5.05 2.20
C MET A 129 1.41 5.88 3.48
N ILE A 130 0.27 5.81 4.17
CA ILE A 130 0.04 6.54 5.43
C ILE A 130 1.05 6.11 6.50
N TYR A 131 1.20 4.80 6.71
CA TYR A 131 2.14 4.27 7.70
C TYR A 131 3.58 4.73 7.43
N ARG A 132 4.06 4.52 6.20
CA ARG A 132 5.43 4.90 5.81
C ARG A 132 5.64 6.40 5.81
N ALA A 133 4.62 7.20 5.53
CA ALA A 133 4.72 8.65 5.59
C ALA A 133 5.00 9.14 7.02
N VAL A 134 4.32 8.56 8.02
CA VAL A 134 4.54 8.85 9.44
C VAL A 134 5.91 8.32 9.88
N HIS A 135 6.21 7.07 9.58
CA HIS A 135 7.47 6.44 9.97
C HIS A 135 8.69 7.20 9.40
N SER A 136 8.67 7.51 8.10
CA SER A 136 9.73 8.30 7.44
C SER A 136 9.90 9.72 8.00
N LEU A 137 8.83 10.34 8.53
CA LEU A 137 8.93 11.64 9.19
C LEU A 137 9.63 11.54 10.55
N VAL A 138 9.27 10.53 11.35
CA VAL A 138 9.81 10.32 12.70
C VAL A 138 11.29 9.92 12.64
N GLU A 139 11.59 8.95 11.77
CA GLU A 139 12.93 8.39 11.56
C GLU A 139 13.80 9.21 10.60
N ARG A 140 13.20 10.17 9.88
CA ARG A 140 13.86 11.02 8.88
C ARG A 140 14.47 10.20 7.72
N THR A 141 13.76 9.18 7.24
CA THR A 141 14.22 8.29 6.17
C THR A 141 13.76 8.78 4.79
N GLY A 142 14.71 9.00 3.87
CA GLY A 142 14.39 9.42 2.50
C GLY A 142 13.85 8.29 1.62
N ASP A 143 14.25 7.05 1.92
CA ASP A 143 13.97 5.87 1.10
C ASP A 143 12.48 5.51 1.07
N GLU A 144 11.83 5.49 2.23
CA GLU A 144 10.38 5.28 2.34
C GLU A 144 9.59 6.40 1.68
N ALA A 145 10.00 7.65 1.90
CA ALA A 145 9.38 8.81 1.26
C ALA A 145 9.49 8.74 -0.28
N LEU A 146 10.59 8.19 -0.79
CA LEU A 146 10.78 7.97 -2.22
C LEU A 146 9.93 6.80 -2.73
N LEU A 147 9.79 5.71 -1.98
CA LEU A 147 8.86 4.63 -2.34
C LEU A 147 7.42 5.13 -2.42
N ILE A 148 6.96 5.92 -1.43
CA ILE A 148 5.61 6.50 -1.44
C ILE A 148 5.36 7.29 -2.73
N TRP A 149 6.35 8.05 -3.19
CA TRP A 149 6.25 8.81 -4.45
C TRP A 149 6.04 7.93 -5.70
N HIS A 150 6.59 6.71 -5.69
CA HIS A 150 6.37 5.72 -6.74
C HIS A 150 4.99 5.05 -6.62
N VAL A 151 4.58 4.74 -5.39
CA VAL A 151 3.28 4.12 -5.07
C VAL A 151 2.11 5.06 -5.37
N ASP A 152 2.27 6.37 -5.17
CA ASP A 152 1.29 7.42 -5.51
C ASP A 152 0.73 7.23 -6.94
N ARG A 153 1.62 6.98 -7.92
CA ARG A 153 1.20 6.71 -9.31
C ARG A 153 0.53 5.36 -9.54
N LEU A 154 0.83 4.39 -8.68
CA LEU A 154 0.16 3.10 -8.70
C LEU A 154 -1.27 3.25 -8.16
N VAL A 155 -1.44 4.04 -7.10
CA VAL A 155 -2.76 4.43 -6.55
C VAL A 155 -3.58 5.17 -7.60
N ASP A 156 -3.04 6.21 -8.24
CA ASP A 156 -3.74 6.98 -9.30
C ASP A 156 -4.34 6.07 -10.38
N ARG A 157 -3.52 5.12 -10.87
CA ARG A 157 -3.97 4.21 -11.92
C ARG A 157 -4.96 3.17 -11.44
N LEU A 158 -4.75 2.60 -10.25
CA LEU A 158 -5.70 1.64 -9.71
C LEU A 158 -7.04 2.32 -9.41
N HIS A 159 -7.02 3.57 -8.96
CA HIS A 159 -8.21 4.41 -8.83
C HIS A 159 -8.93 4.57 -10.18
N ASP A 160 -8.22 4.99 -11.23
CA ASP A 160 -8.79 5.17 -12.57
C ASP A 160 -9.37 3.85 -13.14
N GLU A 161 -8.66 2.74 -12.96
CA GLU A 161 -9.12 1.40 -13.37
C GLU A 161 -10.39 0.99 -12.60
N THR A 162 -10.43 1.26 -11.29
CA THR A 162 -11.58 0.97 -10.44
C THR A 162 -12.78 1.84 -10.82
N ALA A 163 -12.58 3.14 -11.06
CA ALA A 163 -13.62 4.04 -11.51
C ALA A 163 -14.20 3.62 -12.88
N LEU A 164 -13.35 3.20 -13.81
CA LEU A 164 -13.79 2.65 -15.10
C LEU A 164 -14.57 1.35 -14.93
N ARG A 165 -14.19 0.47 -13.99
CA ARG A 165 -14.96 -0.74 -13.69
C ARG A 165 -16.34 -0.38 -13.14
N ILE A 166 -16.42 0.57 -12.20
CA ILE A 166 -17.71 1.07 -11.66
C ILE A 166 -18.60 1.59 -12.80
N GLN A 167 -18.07 2.37 -13.73
CA GLN A 167 -18.85 2.89 -14.87
C GLN A 167 -19.44 1.77 -15.74
N ARG A 168 -18.68 0.69 -15.99
CA ARG A 168 -19.19 -0.48 -16.72
C ARG A 168 -20.28 -1.18 -15.93
N GLU A 169 -20.07 -1.37 -14.62
CA GLU A 169 -21.04 -1.99 -13.72
C GLU A 169 -22.37 -1.22 -13.65
N VAL A 170 -22.34 0.11 -13.75
CA VAL A 170 -23.59 0.92 -13.82
C VAL A 170 -24.43 0.55 -15.04
N THR A 171 -23.77 0.18 -16.14
CA THR A 171 -24.44 -0.24 -17.39
C THR A 171 -24.88 -1.71 -17.32
N GLU A 172 -24.03 -2.58 -16.77
CA GLU A 172 -24.26 -4.03 -16.67
C GLU A 172 -25.31 -4.37 -15.58
N ASN A 173 -25.32 -3.63 -14.48
CA ASN A 173 -26.14 -3.86 -13.29
C ASN A 173 -26.87 -2.56 -12.83
N PRO A 174 -27.82 -2.01 -13.60
CA PRO A 174 -28.47 -0.73 -13.26
C PRO A 174 -29.20 -0.72 -11.90
N ALA A 175 -29.61 -1.89 -11.40
CA ALA A 175 -30.23 -2.00 -10.08
C ALA A 175 -29.27 -1.67 -8.92
N ALA A 176 -27.96 -1.80 -9.12
CA ALA A 176 -26.92 -1.51 -8.14
C ALA A 176 -26.39 -0.06 -8.24
N VAL A 177 -27.03 0.82 -9.02
CA VAL A 177 -26.52 2.17 -9.31
C VAL A 177 -26.19 2.98 -8.06
N THR A 178 -27.04 2.92 -7.03
CA THR A 178 -26.81 3.63 -5.76
C THR A 178 -25.54 3.14 -5.06
N ASP A 179 -25.37 1.83 -4.93
CA ASP A 179 -24.20 1.21 -4.29
C ASP A 179 -22.92 1.50 -5.08
N LEU A 180 -23.01 1.55 -6.41
CA LEU A 180 -21.90 1.89 -7.29
C LEU A 180 -21.47 3.36 -7.18
N PHE A 181 -22.41 4.29 -6.99
CA PHE A 181 -22.07 5.69 -6.70
C PHE A 181 -21.44 5.84 -5.31
N THR A 182 -21.91 5.09 -4.31
CA THR A 182 -21.26 5.04 -2.99
C THR A 182 -19.83 4.49 -3.11
N ALA A 183 -19.62 3.41 -3.86
CA ALA A 183 -18.28 2.88 -4.12
C ALA A 183 -17.39 3.90 -4.83
N LEU A 184 -17.92 4.65 -5.80
CA LEU A 184 -17.19 5.72 -6.48
C LEU A 184 -16.77 6.82 -5.50
N ASP A 185 -17.67 7.25 -4.62
CA ASP A 185 -17.35 8.24 -3.59
C ASP A 185 -16.29 7.70 -2.63
N ALA A 186 -16.38 6.44 -2.20
CA ALA A 186 -15.39 5.81 -1.33
C ALA A 186 -14.00 5.79 -1.97
N ILE A 187 -13.85 5.33 -3.23
CA ILE A 187 -12.53 5.30 -3.89
C ILE A 187 -11.94 6.70 -4.08
N ASN A 188 -12.77 7.71 -4.33
CA ASN A 188 -12.32 9.11 -4.40
C ASN A 188 -11.80 9.63 -3.04
N ARG A 189 -12.32 9.13 -1.91
CA ARG A 189 -11.80 9.49 -0.57
C ARG A 189 -10.51 8.74 -0.26
N ILE A 190 -10.42 7.47 -0.67
CA ILE A 190 -9.22 6.65 -0.51
C ILE A 190 -8.03 7.24 -1.29
N GLU A 191 -8.26 7.68 -2.54
CA GLU A 191 -7.24 8.34 -3.35
C GLU A 191 -6.77 9.64 -2.70
N ARG A 192 -7.70 10.49 -2.22
CA ARG A 192 -7.33 11.72 -1.48
C ARG A 192 -6.49 11.44 -0.23
N SER A 193 -6.77 10.36 0.50
CA SER A 193 -5.93 9.95 1.64
C SER A 193 -4.51 9.60 1.20
N ALA A 194 -4.35 8.91 0.07
CA ALA A 194 -3.03 8.61 -0.50
C ALA A 194 -2.31 9.89 -0.92
N ASP A 195 -3.03 10.83 -1.52
CA ASP A 195 -2.54 12.13 -1.97
C ASP A 195 -1.98 12.96 -0.80
N HIS A 196 -2.66 12.92 0.35
CA HIS A 196 -2.19 13.49 1.61
C HIS A 196 -0.95 12.76 2.17
N ALA A 197 -0.91 11.43 2.13
CA ALA A 197 0.28 10.68 2.51
C ALA A 197 1.50 11.00 1.62
N ALA A 198 1.29 11.17 0.31
CA ALA A 198 2.31 11.63 -0.62
C ALA A 198 2.78 13.06 -0.31
N ASN A 199 1.91 13.94 0.19
CA ASN A 199 2.29 15.28 0.63
C ASN A 199 3.15 15.26 1.91
N ILE A 200 2.88 14.34 2.83
CA ILE A 200 3.75 14.09 3.99
C ILE A 200 5.13 13.60 3.52
N ALA A 201 5.19 12.62 2.61
CA ALA A 201 6.43 12.14 2.03
C ALA A 201 7.25 13.27 1.34
N LYS A 202 6.59 14.18 0.63
CA LYS A 202 7.23 15.39 0.05
C LYS A 202 7.81 16.31 1.14
N ALA A 203 7.18 16.41 2.31
CA ALA A 203 7.71 17.15 3.45
C ALA A 203 8.96 16.47 4.04
N VAL A 204 8.98 15.14 4.12
CA VAL A 204 10.16 14.37 4.53
C VAL A 204 11.33 14.55 3.54
N LEU A 205 11.06 14.47 2.23
CA LEU A 205 12.09 14.74 1.22
C LEU A 205 12.63 16.16 1.32
N TYR A 206 11.78 17.15 1.66
CA TYR A 206 12.24 18.51 1.95
C TYR A 206 13.17 18.57 3.18
N LEU A 207 12.81 17.85 4.26
CA LEU A 207 13.60 17.77 5.47
C LEU A 207 15.00 17.18 5.20
N VAL A 208 15.07 16.10 4.42
CA VAL A 208 16.31 15.36 4.10
C VAL A 208 17.16 16.09 3.04
N LEU A 209 16.55 16.56 1.95
CA LEU A 209 17.27 17.16 0.80
C LEU A 209 17.54 18.67 0.99
N GLY A 210 16.87 19.30 1.95
CA GLY A 210 17.03 20.71 2.29
C GLY A 210 16.43 21.71 1.30
N HIS A 211 15.66 21.26 0.30
CA HIS A 211 15.00 22.13 -0.68
C HIS A 211 13.63 21.58 -1.10
N ILE A 212 12.70 22.47 -1.42
CA ILE A 212 11.31 22.07 -1.67
C ILE A 212 11.23 21.31 -2.99
N VAL A 213 10.69 20.09 -2.93
CA VAL A 213 10.42 19.29 -4.11
C VAL A 213 9.01 19.59 -4.61
N ARG A 214 8.90 20.35 -5.71
CA ARG A 214 7.63 20.68 -6.40
C ARG A 214 7.59 20.04 -7.79
N HIS A 215 6.46 20.17 -8.51
CA HIS A 215 6.24 19.61 -9.85
C HIS A 215 7.41 19.81 -10.84
N HIS A 216 8.16 20.91 -10.75
CA HIS A 216 9.30 21.21 -11.63
C HIS A 216 10.59 20.41 -11.32
N ARG A 217 10.68 19.73 -10.16
CA ARG A 217 11.82 18.88 -9.76
C ARG A 217 11.50 17.37 -9.80
N LYS A 218 10.38 16.97 -10.44
CA LYS A 218 10.03 15.54 -10.63
C LYS A 218 11.14 14.74 -11.31
N LYS A 219 11.93 15.35 -12.20
CA LYS A 219 13.07 14.69 -12.86
C LYS A 219 14.16 14.28 -11.86
N THR A 220 14.47 15.14 -10.89
CA THR A 220 15.47 14.87 -9.85
C THR A 220 15.05 13.70 -8.96
N LEU A 221 13.76 13.61 -8.59
CA LEU A 221 13.26 12.47 -7.81
C LEU A 221 13.32 11.15 -8.59
N ARG A 222 13.05 11.16 -9.90
CA ARG A 222 13.16 9.97 -10.77
C ARG A 222 14.57 9.41 -10.85
N GLU A 223 15.57 10.26 -10.65
CA GLU A 223 16.99 9.90 -10.76
C GLU A 223 17.58 9.45 -9.42
N LEU A 224 16.84 9.61 -8.30
CA LEU A 224 17.28 9.10 -7.01
C LEU A 224 17.24 7.56 -7.01
N PRO A 225 18.26 6.90 -6.44
CA PRO A 225 18.26 5.46 -6.34
C PRO A 225 17.19 5.04 -5.32
N LEU A 226 16.11 4.41 -5.79
CA LEU A 226 15.28 3.63 -4.89
C LEU A 226 16.05 2.40 -4.43
N PRO A 227 16.00 2.07 -3.12
CA PRO A 227 16.30 0.73 -2.68
C PRO A 227 15.49 -0.29 -3.47
N LYS A 228 16.02 -1.51 -3.57
CA LYS A 228 15.29 -2.56 -4.26
C LYS A 228 13.96 -2.82 -3.54
N VAL A 229 12.88 -2.80 -4.31
CA VAL A 229 11.54 -3.07 -3.82
C VAL A 229 11.42 -4.56 -3.51
N ARG A 230 10.97 -4.88 -2.30
CA ARG A 230 10.85 -6.25 -1.80
C ARG A 230 9.42 -6.75 -1.92
N ILE A 231 9.24 -7.88 -2.59
CA ILE A 231 7.94 -8.46 -2.88
C ILE A 231 7.92 -9.90 -2.37
N LEU A 232 6.86 -10.27 -1.65
CA LEU A 232 6.52 -11.65 -1.37
C LEU A 232 5.29 -12.04 -2.21
N PHE A 233 5.44 -13.02 -3.09
CA PHE A 233 4.30 -13.64 -3.76
C PHE A 233 3.76 -14.78 -2.90
N VAL A 234 2.44 -14.83 -2.74
CA VAL A 234 1.77 -15.86 -1.94
C VAL A 234 0.70 -16.54 -2.78
N ASP A 235 0.66 -17.86 -2.78
CA ASP A 235 -0.48 -18.63 -3.27
C ASP A 235 -0.75 -19.81 -2.31
N ASP A 236 -1.73 -20.67 -2.60
CA ASP A 236 -2.15 -21.72 -1.66
C ASP A 236 -1.05 -22.77 -1.41
N ARG A 237 -0.20 -23.05 -2.41
CA ARG A 237 0.70 -24.24 -2.42
C ARG A 237 2.16 -23.98 -2.77
N ASP A 238 2.51 -22.78 -3.20
CA ASP A 238 3.82 -22.38 -3.74
C ASP A 238 4.28 -23.32 -4.87
N ALA A 239 3.33 -23.91 -5.60
CA ALA A 239 3.55 -24.97 -6.57
C ALA A 239 3.57 -24.45 -8.02
N GLY A 240 3.32 -23.17 -8.24
CA GLY A 240 3.36 -22.62 -9.59
C GLY A 240 3.33 -21.10 -9.65
N ALA A 241 2.19 -20.46 -9.36
CA ALA A 241 1.96 -19.06 -9.69
C ALA A 241 2.93 -18.12 -8.97
N ALA A 242 3.05 -18.26 -7.65
CA ALA A 242 3.93 -17.45 -6.82
C ALA A 242 5.41 -17.65 -7.19
N ARG A 243 5.82 -18.88 -7.47
CA ARG A 243 7.19 -19.19 -7.92
C ARG A 243 7.49 -18.69 -9.33
N MET A 244 6.54 -18.79 -10.25
CA MET A 244 6.67 -18.22 -11.60
C MET A 244 6.83 -16.70 -11.52
N ALA A 245 6.04 -16.04 -10.66
CA ALA A 245 6.13 -14.62 -10.41
C ALA A 245 7.49 -14.22 -9.77
N GLN A 246 7.93 -14.94 -8.74
CA GLN A 246 9.25 -14.75 -8.14
C GLN A 246 10.37 -14.87 -9.18
N ALA A 247 10.39 -15.98 -9.93
CA ALA A 247 11.43 -16.27 -10.90
C ALA A 247 11.46 -15.21 -12.00
N TRP A 248 10.28 -14.80 -12.51
CA TRP A 248 10.18 -13.76 -13.53
C TRP A 248 10.65 -12.39 -13.04
N VAL A 249 10.18 -11.94 -11.87
CA VAL A 249 10.55 -10.62 -11.34
C VAL A 249 12.05 -10.55 -11.05
N ASN A 250 12.64 -11.59 -10.46
CA ASN A 250 14.08 -11.62 -10.21
C ASN A 250 14.90 -11.68 -11.51
N HIS A 251 14.41 -12.35 -12.54
CA HIS A 251 15.09 -12.44 -13.84
C HIS A 251 14.98 -11.12 -14.64
N ALA A 252 13.77 -10.62 -14.85
CA ALA A 252 13.50 -9.50 -15.74
C ALA A 252 13.69 -8.12 -15.07
N HIS A 253 13.51 -8.03 -13.75
CA HIS A 253 13.48 -6.77 -12.99
C HIS A 253 14.37 -6.80 -11.72
N GLY A 254 15.31 -7.75 -11.65
CA GLY A 254 16.16 -7.95 -10.46
C GLY A 254 17.13 -6.81 -10.15
N ASP A 255 17.28 -5.82 -11.04
CA ASP A 255 18.03 -4.59 -10.78
C ASP A 255 17.28 -3.65 -9.79
N ARG A 256 15.94 -3.68 -9.82
CA ARG A 256 15.06 -2.84 -9.00
C ARG A 256 14.23 -3.60 -7.97
N PHE A 257 14.11 -4.93 -8.11
CA PHE A 257 13.26 -5.74 -7.24
C PHE A 257 14.03 -6.90 -6.60
N VAL A 258 13.51 -7.35 -5.47
CA VAL A 258 13.83 -8.64 -4.85
C VAL A 258 12.52 -9.33 -4.56
N ALA A 259 12.25 -10.42 -5.28
CA ALA A 259 11.06 -11.23 -5.10
C ALA A 259 11.38 -12.53 -4.36
N GLU A 260 10.49 -12.92 -3.46
CA GLU A 260 10.44 -14.22 -2.81
C GLU A 260 9.01 -14.79 -2.95
N SER A 261 8.83 -16.08 -2.72
CA SER A 261 7.50 -16.72 -2.65
C SER A 261 7.34 -17.55 -1.39
N ALA A 262 6.09 -17.74 -0.96
CA ALA A 262 5.71 -18.60 0.15
C ALA A 262 4.25 -19.09 0.00
N ALA A 263 3.88 -20.14 0.73
CA ALA A 263 2.50 -20.62 0.77
C ALA A 263 2.05 -21.10 2.14
N LEU A 264 0.73 -21.24 2.31
CA LEU A 264 0.14 -21.87 3.48
C LEU A 264 0.50 -23.36 3.57
N SER A 265 0.43 -24.08 2.45
CA SER A 265 0.69 -25.52 2.39
C SER A 265 1.64 -25.85 1.24
N PRO A 266 2.96 -25.64 1.41
CA PRO A 266 3.96 -25.84 0.35
C PRO A 266 3.87 -27.23 -0.27
N ALA A 267 3.90 -27.29 -1.60
CA ALA A 267 3.90 -28.52 -2.38
C ALA A 267 4.95 -28.45 -3.49
N ASP A 268 5.30 -29.62 -4.03
CA ASP A 268 6.18 -29.68 -5.20
C ASP A 268 5.49 -29.05 -6.41
N PRO A 269 6.21 -28.23 -7.20
CA PRO A 269 5.63 -27.58 -8.34
C PRO A 269 5.30 -28.60 -9.44
N ASN A 270 4.30 -28.27 -10.26
CA ASN A 270 4.01 -29.05 -11.47
C ASN A 270 5.30 -29.19 -12.31
N PRO A 271 5.75 -30.42 -12.65
CA PRO A 271 7.03 -30.64 -13.35
C PRO A 271 7.17 -29.91 -14.68
N LEU A 272 6.05 -29.53 -15.30
CA LEU A 272 6.01 -28.78 -16.55
C LEU A 272 6.33 -27.28 -16.38
N VAL A 273 6.21 -26.72 -15.16
CA VAL A 273 6.44 -25.29 -14.89
C VAL A 273 7.89 -24.90 -15.13
N ALA A 274 8.85 -25.73 -14.68
CA ALA A 274 10.28 -25.41 -14.84
C ALA A 274 10.73 -25.33 -16.30
N PRO A 275 10.43 -26.31 -17.18
CA PRO A 275 10.68 -26.19 -18.61
C PRO A 275 10.02 -24.94 -19.23
N VAL A 276 8.78 -24.64 -18.85
CA VAL A 276 8.03 -23.49 -19.38
C VAL A 276 8.65 -22.15 -18.97
N MET A 277 9.16 -22.02 -17.73
CA MET A 277 9.85 -20.80 -17.30
C MET A 277 11.26 -20.69 -17.91
N ALA A 278 11.95 -21.82 -18.12
CA ALA A 278 13.26 -21.85 -18.74
C ALA A 278 13.26 -21.36 -20.20
N GLU A 279 12.13 -21.49 -20.91
CA GLU A 279 11.94 -20.87 -22.24
C GLU A 279 12.11 -19.34 -22.22
N LEU A 280 11.81 -18.69 -21.09
CA LEU A 280 12.03 -17.25 -20.88
C LEU A 280 13.36 -16.93 -20.18
N GLY A 281 14.21 -17.92 -19.93
CA GLY A 281 15.47 -17.75 -19.20
C GLY A 281 15.32 -17.59 -17.68
N ALA A 282 14.11 -17.79 -17.13
CA ALA A 282 13.84 -17.70 -15.71
C ALA A 282 13.98 -19.09 -15.05
N ASP A 283 14.94 -19.22 -14.13
CA ASP A 283 15.14 -20.45 -13.37
C ASP A 283 14.27 -20.47 -12.11
N ILE A 284 13.36 -21.44 -12.04
CA ILE A 284 12.51 -21.68 -10.88
C ILE A 284 13.10 -22.74 -9.93
N THR A 285 14.04 -23.56 -10.40
CA THR A 285 14.59 -24.71 -9.65
C THR A 285 15.57 -24.30 -8.56
N ALA A 286 16.10 -23.08 -8.65
CA ALA A 286 16.97 -22.48 -7.62
C ALA A 286 16.26 -22.20 -6.28
N TYR A 287 14.93 -22.35 -6.20
CA TYR A 287 14.14 -22.00 -5.03
C TYR A 287 13.48 -23.24 -4.42
N ALA A 288 13.59 -23.43 -3.10
CA ALA A 288 12.85 -24.45 -2.38
C ALA A 288 11.47 -23.89 -1.95
N PRO A 289 10.39 -24.70 -1.99
CA PRO A 289 9.10 -24.28 -1.43
C PRO A 289 9.26 -23.83 0.02
N ARG A 290 8.64 -22.70 0.40
CA ARG A 290 8.72 -22.16 1.77
C ARG A 290 7.33 -21.95 2.37
N GLY A 291 7.18 -22.31 3.64
CA GLY A 291 5.95 -22.04 4.39
C GLY A 291 5.82 -20.58 4.80
N LEU A 292 4.59 -20.05 4.78
CA LEU A 292 4.30 -18.67 5.17
C LEU A 292 4.72 -18.36 6.61
N ARG A 293 4.50 -19.31 7.54
CA ARG A 293 4.94 -19.17 8.94
C ARG A 293 6.45 -19.05 9.06
N GLU A 294 7.19 -19.93 8.40
CA GLU A 294 8.65 -19.92 8.36
C GLU A 294 9.18 -18.60 7.76
N TYR A 295 8.51 -18.06 6.73
CA TYR A 295 8.91 -16.79 6.14
C TYR A 295 8.86 -15.65 7.17
N PHE A 296 7.74 -15.50 7.87
CA PHE A 296 7.55 -14.39 8.81
C PHE A 296 8.38 -14.52 10.10
N GLU A 297 8.79 -15.72 10.48
CA GLU A 297 9.77 -15.92 11.56
C GLU A 297 11.16 -15.33 11.23
N SER A 298 11.46 -15.08 9.95
CA SER A 298 12.75 -14.53 9.52
C SER A 298 12.84 -13.00 9.51
N GLU A 299 11.77 -12.29 9.94
CA GLU A 299 11.68 -10.82 10.09
C GLU A 299 12.22 -10.02 8.88
N ARG A 300 11.93 -10.48 7.67
CA ARG A 300 12.37 -9.79 6.45
C ARG A 300 11.47 -8.59 6.16
N PRO A 301 12.03 -7.38 5.95
CA PRO A 301 11.22 -6.23 5.54
C PRO A 301 10.64 -6.49 4.15
N LEU A 302 9.37 -6.11 3.97
CA LEU A 302 8.62 -6.23 2.73
C LEU A 302 7.99 -4.89 2.36
N ASP A 303 7.90 -4.61 1.07
CA ASP A 303 7.12 -3.48 0.55
C ASP A 303 5.74 -3.96 0.08
N PHE A 304 5.71 -5.12 -0.57
CA PHE A 304 4.47 -5.71 -1.08
C PHE A 304 4.37 -7.19 -0.71
N VAL A 305 3.16 -7.60 -0.34
CA VAL A 305 2.73 -9.00 -0.39
C VAL A 305 1.67 -9.09 -1.47
N ILE A 306 1.85 -9.97 -2.45
CA ILE A 306 0.91 -10.14 -3.56
C ILE A 306 0.40 -11.57 -3.53
N VAL A 307 -0.84 -11.73 -3.08
CA VAL A 307 -1.60 -12.96 -3.13
C VAL A 307 -2.07 -13.22 -4.56
N LEU A 308 -1.78 -14.40 -5.09
CA LEU A 308 -2.15 -14.82 -6.43
C LEU A 308 -3.21 -15.92 -6.35
N GLY A 309 -4.32 -15.72 -7.08
CA GLY A 309 -5.35 -16.74 -7.25
C GLY A 309 -6.47 -16.63 -6.22
N ASN A 310 -6.20 -16.97 -4.96
CA ASN A 310 -7.18 -17.02 -3.87
C ASN A 310 -7.09 -15.79 -2.95
N PRO A 311 -7.97 -14.77 -3.09
CA PRO A 311 -7.91 -13.55 -2.28
C PRO A 311 -8.12 -13.78 -0.78
N ASP A 312 -8.80 -14.86 -0.40
CA ASP A 312 -9.10 -15.19 1.01
C ASP A 312 -7.81 -15.45 1.81
N LEU A 313 -6.70 -15.76 1.13
CA LEU A 313 -5.38 -15.88 1.75
C LEU A 313 -4.92 -14.58 2.42
N LEU A 314 -5.46 -13.41 2.03
CA LEU A 314 -5.16 -12.15 2.70
C LEU A 314 -5.53 -12.21 4.19
N ASP A 315 -6.58 -12.94 4.56
CA ASP A 315 -7.06 -13.03 5.94
C ASP A 315 -6.17 -13.95 6.80
N ALA A 316 -5.30 -14.74 6.17
CA ALA A 316 -4.31 -15.58 6.83
C ALA A 316 -2.96 -14.88 7.04
N LEU A 317 -2.75 -13.69 6.45
CA LEU A 317 -1.53 -12.92 6.62
C LEU A 317 -1.49 -12.28 8.03
N PRO A 318 -0.31 -12.18 8.67
CA PRO A 318 -0.16 -11.37 9.87
C PRO A 318 -0.42 -9.89 9.55
N ASN A 319 -0.65 -9.08 10.60
CA ASN A 319 -0.63 -7.64 10.44
C ASN A 319 0.79 -7.19 10.05
N LEU A 320 0.92 -6.53 8.90
CA LEU A 320 2.19 -6.06 8.35
C LEU A 320 2.13 -4.54 8.10
N PRO A 321 2.25 -3.72 9.17
CA PRO A 321 2.21 -2.28 9.02
C PRO A 321 3.29 -1.79 8.04
N GLY A 322 2.91 -0.90 7.13
CA GLY A 322 3.81 -0.41 6.09
C GLY A 322 4.12 -1.41 4.97
N THR A 323 3.39 -2.52 4.86
CA THR A 323 3.43 -3.42 3.71
C THR A 323 2.08 -3.39 3.01
N ALA A 324 2.07 -3.22 1.68
CA ALA A 324 0.84 -3.33 0.92
C ALA A 324 0.53 -4.81 0.62
N CYS A 325 -0.50 -5.35 1.27
CA CYS A 325 -1.01 -6.70 1.00
C CYS A 325 -2.11 -6.63 -0.07
N LEU A 326 -1.77 -7.05 -1.29
CA LEU A 326 -2.63 -7.03 -2.47
C LEU A 326 -3.06 -8.45 -2.81
N ALA A 327 -4.23 -8.60 -3.44
CA ALA A 327 -4.66 -9.86 -4.03
C ALA A 327 -5.04 -9.67 -5.50
N TRP A 328 -4.54 -10.57 -6.34
CA TRP A 328 -4.83 -10.63 -7.77
C TRP A 328 -5.59 -11.91 -8.08
N SER A 329 -6.84 -11.75 -8.52
CA SER A 329 -7.63 -12.88 -9.02
C SER A 329 -6.96 -13.50 -10.23
N HIS A 330 -7.03 -14.84 -10.33
CA HIS A 330 -6.73 -15.49 -11.60
C HIS A 330 -7.83 -15.16 -12.63
N PRO A 331 -7.48 -15.05 -13.92
CA PRO A 331 -8.47 -14.94 -14.99
C PRO A 331 -9.48 -16.11 -15.00
N ASP A 332 -9.08 -17.30 -14.51
CA ASP A 332 -9.94 -18.45 -14.29
C ASP A 332 -9.41 -19.30 -13.10
N PRO A 333 -10.23 -19.58 -12.06
CA PRO A 333 -9.81 -20.38 -10.90
C PRO A 333 -9.51 -21.85 -11.22
N ASN A 334 -9.93 -22.36 -12.39
CA ASN A 334 -9.58 -23.69 -12.89
C ASN A 334 -8.37 -23.66 -13.85
N VAL A 335 -7.81 -22.49 -14.12
CA VAL A 335 -6.62 -22.29 -14.97
C VAL A 335 -5.53 -21.73 -14.09
N GLY A 336 -4.86 -22.64 -13.40
CA GLY A 336 -3.65 -22.36 -12.65
C GLY A 336 -2.55 -23.34 -13.05
N PRO A 337 -1.28 -23.01 -12.80
CA PRO A 337 -0.15 -23.90 -13.10
C PRO A 337 -0.27 -25.27 -12.42
N ASP A 338 -0.97 -25.27 -11.31
CA ASP A 338 -1.35 -26.40 -10.47
C ASP A 338 -2.37 -27.37 -11.10
N PHE A 339 -3.16 -26.89 -12.08
CA PHE A 339 -4.23 -27.65 -12.75
C PHE A 339 -3.94 -27.89 -14.23
N ALA A 340 -2.87 -27.29 -14.76
CA ALA A 340 -2.52 -27.41 -16.17
C ALA A 340 -2.00 -28.81 -16.50
N ASP A 341 -2.67 -29.45 -17.45
CA ASP A 341 -2.37 -30.80 -17.95
C ASP A 341 -1.42 -30.81 -19.15
N SER A 342 -1.10 -29.62 -19.70
CA SER A 342 -0.29 -29.45 -20.90
C SER A 342 0.65 -28.25 -20.82
N THR A 343 1.78 -28.35 -21.52
CA THR A 343 2.76 -27.27 -21.65
C THR A 343 2.16 -26.02 -22.30
N ASP A 344 1.24 -26.18 -23.25
CA ASP A 344 0.62 -25.04 -23.95
C ASP A 344 -0.32 -24.24 -23.04
N ALA A 345 -1.11 -24.91 -22.19
CA ALA A 345 -1.91 -24.24 -21.17
C ALA A 345 -1.03 -23.45 -20.19
N LEU A 346 0.09 -24.04 -19.75
CA LEU A 346 1.07 -23.37 -18.90
C LEU A 346 1.75 -22.16 -19.56
N ARG A 347 2.07 -22.24 -20.85
CA ARG A 347 2.60 -21.08 -21.60
C ARG A 347 1.58 -19.94 -21.65
N GLY A 348 0.31 -20.24 -21.92
CA GLY A 348 -0.75 -19.22 -21.92
C GLY A 348 -0.90 -18.53 -20.55
N TYR A 349 -0.86 -19.31 -19.47
CA TYR A 349 -0.87 -18.77 -18.11
C TYR A 349 0.39 -17.94 -17.81
N ARG A 350 1.58 -18.48 -18.11
CA ARG A 350 2.87 -17.81 -17.96
C ARG A 350 2.84 -16.43 -18.62
N ASP A 351 2.48 -16.37 -19.90
CA ASP A 351 2.53 -15.14 -20.69
C ASP A 351 1.53 -14.10 -20.17
N THR A 352 0.39 -14.56 -19.65
CA THR A 352 -0.59 -13.69 -18.98
C THR A 352 -0.03 -13.13 -17.68
N LEU A 353 0.55 -13.99 -16.82
CA LEU A 353 1.12 -13.60 -15.53
C LEU A 353 2.32 -12.65 -15.70
N THR A 354 3.28 -12.98 -16.57
CA THR A 354 4.44 -12.12 -16.84
C THR A 354 4.01 -10.78 -17.44
N GLY A 355 3.01 -10.78 -18.32
CA GLY A 355 2.43 -9.55 -18.85
C GLY A 355 1.76 -8.67 -17.78
N VAL A 356 1.09 -9.26 -16.78
CA VAL A 356 0.53 -8.52 -15.63
C VAL A 356 1.66 -7.95 -14.76
N LEU A 357 2.68 -8.77 -14.44
CA LEU A 357 3.83 -8.37 -13.65
C LEU A 357 4.60 -7.22 -14.29
N ASP A 358 4.88 -7.31 -15.59
CA ASP A 358 5.59 -6.26 -16.33
C ASP A 358 4.80 -4.95 -16.37
N ARG A 359 3.47 -5.02 -16.50
CA ARG A 359 2.62 -3.84 -16.39
C ARG A 359 2.69 -3.25 -15.00
N TRP A 360 2.56 -4.05 -13.95
CA TRP A 360 2.60 -3.59 -12.57
C TRP A 360 3.97 -2.99 -12.18
N VAL A 361 5.07 -3.63 -12.55
CA VAL A 361 6.44 -3.09 -12.36
C VAL A 361 6.61 -1.77 -13.10
N LYS A 362 6.18 -1.70 -14.36
CA LYS A 362 6.20 -0.48 -15.15
C LYS A 362 5.34 0.61 -14.52
N MET A 363 4.24 0.23 -13.88
CA MET A 363 3.42 1.16 -13.14
C MET A 363 4.21 1.74 -11.96
N LEU A 364 4.72 0.89 -11.07
CA LEU A 364 5.44 1.37 -9.91
C LEU A 364 6.64 2.27 -10.27
N LEU A 365 7.39 1.97 -11.34
CA LEU A 365 8.62 2.69 -11.66
C LEU A 365 8.48 3.93 -12.58
N ARG A 366 7.38 4.08 -13.35
CA ARG A 366 7.21 5.20 -14.31
C ARG A 366 6.24 6.25 -13.82
#